data_AF-A0A9E5DC70-F1
#
_entry.id   AF-A0A9E5DC70-F1
#
_cell.length_a   1.000
_cell.length_b   1.000
_cell.length_c   1.000
_cell.angle_alpha   90.00
_cell.angle_beta   90.00
_cell.angle_gamma   90.00
#
_symmetry.space_group_name_H-M   'P 1'
#
loop_
_entity.id
_entity.type
_entity.pdbx_description
1 polymer ?
#
loop_
_entity_poly.entity_id
_entity_poly.type
_entity_poly.pdbx_seq_one_letter_code
_entity_poly.pdbx_strand_id
1 'polypeptide(L)'
;MISVISVLADLSLTLQVIAFVMLLYAITLKKVGLKEHGRAASLAVYVMVPTVLYMFYSISLGFRLPEYEIILGLHRLLGAIVLIFIILFVANRWRFKKKVHMDIVAVCWTLNFMMGIAVYLISS
;
A
#
# COMPACT_ATOMS: atom_id res chain seq x y z
N MET A 1 -2.52 15.31 21.76
CA MET A 1 -1.66 15.32 20.56
C MET A 1 -1.00 13.96 20.35
N ILE A 2 -0.28 13.42 21.33
CA ILE A 2 0.31 12.05 21.29
C ILE A 2 -0.74 10.95 21.06
N SER A 3 -1.93 11.08 21.68
CA SER A 3 -3.04 10.13 21.52
C SER A 3 -3.69 10.12 20.13
N VAL A 4 -3.56 11.20 19.36
CA VAL A 4 -4.15 11.28 18.01
C VAL A 4 -3.20 10.67 16.99
N ILE A 5 -1.89 10.93 17.13
CA ILE A 5 -0.86 10.37 16.24
C ILE A 5 -0.82 8.85 16.33
N SER A 6 -0.88 8.29 17.55
CA SER A 6 -0.95 6.83 17.76
C SER A 6 -2.17 6.20 17.08
N VAL A 7 -3.37 6.77 17.27
CA VAL A 7 -4.59 6.27 16.60
C VAL A 7 -4.47 6.32 15.07
N LEU A 8 -3.90 7.40 14.52
CA LEU A 8 -3.66 7.52 13.07
C LEU A 8 -2.63 6.48 12.58
N ALA A 9 -1.59 6.21 13.38
CA ALA A 9 -0.56 5.21 13.10
C ALA A 9 -1.15 3.79 13.11
N ASP A 10 -1.89 3.44 14.17
CA ASP A 10 -2.57 2.16 14.34
C ASP A 10 -3.51 1.88 13.18
N LEU A 11 -4.36 2.86 12.82
CA LEU A 11 -5.31 2.70 11.72
C LEU A 11 -4.59 2.61 10.37
N SER A 12 -3.54 3.41 10.16
CA SER A 12 -2.76 3.35 8.91
C SER A 12 -2.08 2.00 8.74
N LEU A 13 -1.43 1.49 9.78
CA LEU A 13 -0.79 0.17 9.73
C LEU A 13 -1.82 -0.93 9.55
N THR A 14 -2.95 -0.88 10.27
CA THR A 14 -4.04 -1.85 10.14
C THR A 14 -4.56 -1.93 8.70
N LEU A 15 -4.82 -0.78 8.08
CA LEU A 15 -5.24 -0.73 6.67
C LEU A 15 -4.18 -1.31 5.74
N GLN A 16 -2.90 -1.02 5.97
CA GLN A 16 -1.80 -1.60 5.20
C GLN A 16 -1.69 -3.11 5.36
N VAL A 17 -1.88 -3.66 6.57
CA VAL A 17 -1.92 -5.11 6.81
C VAL A 17 -3.07 -5.76 6.03
N ILE A 18 -4.29 -5.20 6.13
CA ILE A 18 -5.47 -5.74 5.41
C ILE A 18 -5.20 -5.73 3.90
N ALA A 19 -4.71 -4.63 3.37
CA ALA A 19 -4.39 -4.50 1.96
C ALA A 19 -3.27 -5.47 1.52
N PHE A 20 -2.25 -5.69 2.35
CA PHE A 20 -1.19 -6.67 2.11
C PHE A 20 -1.72 -8.10 2.06
N VAL A 21 -2.58 -8.49 3.00
CA VAL A 21 -3.24 -9.80 3.01
C VAL A 21 -4.09 -10.00 1.75
N MET A 22 -4.84 -8.97 1.32
CA MET A 22 -5.64 -9.02 0.11
C MET A 22 -4.79 -9.16 -1.16
N LEU A 23 -3.61 -8.51 -1.19
CA LEU A 23 -2.65 -8.70 -2.27
C LEU A 23 -2.12 -10.14 -2.31
N LEU A 24 -1.70 -10.69 -1.17
CA LEU A 24 -1.24 -12.08 -1.09
C LEU A 24 -2.33 -13.06 -1.53
N TYR A 25 -3.57 -12.84 -1.10
CA TYR A 25 -4.72 -13.63 -1.53
C TYR A 25 -4.95 -13.55 -3.05
N ALA A 26 -4.83 -12.37 -3.65
CA ALA A 26 -4.90 -12.22 -5.10
C ALA A 26 -3.78 -13.00 -5.81
N ILE A 27 -2.56 -12.97 -5.27
CA ILE A 27 -1.40 -13.70 -5.83
C ILE A 27 -1.61 -15.22 -5.76
N THR A 28 -2.14 -15.75 -4.65
CA THR A 28 -2.37 -17.20 -4.51
C THR A 28 -3.44 -17.72 -5.48
N LEU A 29 -4.52 -16.95 -5.69
CA LEU A 29 -5.59 -17.31 -6.61
C LEU A 29 -5.19 -17.30 -8.09
N LYS A 30 -4.02 -16.75 -8.43
CA LYS A 30 -3.45 -16.87 -9.79
C LYS A 30 -3.30 -18.33 -10.23
N LYS A 31 -3.07 -19.24 -9.29
CA LYS A 31 -2.94 -20.69 -9.56
C LYS A 31 -4.28 -21.38 -9.82
N VAL A 32 -5.39 -20.78 -9.40
CA VAL A 32 -6.73 -21.37 -9.48
C VAL A 32 -7.40 -21.01 -10.82
N GLY A 33 -7.32 -19.74 -11.22
CA GLY A 33 -7.96 -19.29 -12.46
C GLY A 33 -7.86 -17.79 -12.66
N LEU A 34 -7.89 -17.35 -13.93
CA LEU A 34 -7.77 -15.93 -14.28
C LEU A 34 -8.98 -15.09 -13.84
N LYS A 35 -10.17 -15.69 -13.76
CA LYS A 35 -11.41 -15.00 -13.36
C LYS A 35 -11.39 -14.71 -11.86
N GLU A 36 -10.97 -15.67 -11.06
CA GLU A 36 -10.86 -15.67 -9.61
C GLU A 36 -9.74 -14.72 -9.19
N HIS A 37 -8.57 -14.83 -9.83
CA HIS A 37 -7.47 -13.89 -9.68
C HIS A 37 -7.89 -12.45 -10.02
N GLY A 38 -8.62 -12.25 -11.12
CA GLY A 38 -9.11 -10.94 -11.52
C GLY A 38 -10.03 -10.31 -10.48
N ARG A 39 -10.98 -11.09 -9.93
CA ARG A 39 -11.88 -10.62 -8.87
C ARG A 39 -11.13 -10.26 -7.59
N ALA A 40 -10.19 -11.11 -7.17
CA ALA A 40 -9.39 -10.87 -5.97
C ALA A 40 -8.44 -9.68 -6.13
N ALA A 41 -7.83 -9.52 -7.31
CA ALA A 41 -7.00 -8.37 -7.62
C ALA A 41 -7.80 -7.05 -7.58
N SER A 42 -9.03 -7.04 -8.09
CA SER A 42 -9.91 -5.88 -7.97
C SER A 42 -10.23 -5.55 -6.51
N LEU A 43 -10.53 -6.56 -5.69
CA LEU A 43 -10.76 -6.36 -4.26
C LEU A 43 -9.52 -5.81 -3.56
N ALA A 44 -8.32 -6.33 -3.87
CA ALA A 44 -7.07 -5.81 -3.34
C ALA A 44 -6.90 -4.33 -3.71
N VAL A 45 -7.14 -3.96 -4.98
CA VAL A 45 -7.09 -2.56 -5.43
C VAL A 45 -8.07 -1.67 -4.66
N TYR A 46 -9.31 -2.12 -4.45
CA TYR A 46 -10.32 -1.38 -3.68
C TYR A 46 -9.90 -1.09 -2.24
N VAL A 47 -9.05 -1.92 -1.65
CA VAL A 47 -8.52 -1.71 -0.30
C VAL A 47 -7.21 -0.91 -0.33
N MET A 48 -6.31 -1.19 -1.28
CA MET A 48 -5.00 -0.55 -1.38
C MET A 48 -5.11 0.96 -1.66
N VAL A 49 -6.00 1.40 -2.55
CA VAL A 49 -6.17 2.83 -2.86
C VAL A 49 -6.54 3.66 -1.62
N PRO A 50 -7.64 3.38 -0.90
CA PRO A 50 -7.98 4.16 0.30
C PRO A 50 -6.92 4.02 1.39
N THR A 51 -6.23 2.88 1.48
CA THR A 51 -5.10 2.69 2.41
C THR A 51 -3.97 3.68 2.15
N VAL A 52 -3.53 3.82 0.89
CA VAL A 52 -2.46 4.76 0.53
C VAL A 52 -2.92 6.21 0.70
N LEU A 53 -4.17 6.52 0.35
CA LEU A 53 -4.72 7.87 0.55
C LEU A 53 -4.79 8.22 2.05
N TYR A 54 -5.24 7.28 2.88
CA TYR A 54 -5.27 7.45 4.32
C TYR A 54 -3.86 7.62 4.89
N MET A 55 -2.89 6.84 4.41
CA MET A 55 -1.48 7.02 4.76
C MET A 55 -1.00 8.45 4.45
N PHE A 56 -1.24 8.98 3.25
CA PHE A 56 -0.87 10.38 2.94
C PHE A 56 -1.55 11.39 3.86
N TYR A 57 -2.84 11.19 4.13
CA TYR A 57 -3.61 12.02 5.06
C TYR A 57 -3.00 12.00 6.47
N SER A 58 -2.79 10.82 7.05
CA SER A 58 -2.21 10.66 8.40
C SER A 58 -0.85 11.33 8.51
N ILE A 59 0.01 11.18 7.50
CA ILE A 59 1.32 11.83 7.52
C ILE A 59 1.18 13.37 7.44
N SER A 60 0.22 13.90 6.68
CA SER A 60 -0.01 15.34 6.56
C SER A 60 -0.42 16.00 7.89
N LEU A 61 -0.98 15.23 8.83
CA LEU A 61 -1.50 15.72 10.11
C LEU A 61 -0.46 15.84 11.24
N GLY A 62 0.82 15.57 11.00
CA GLY A 62 1.86 15.90 11.99
C GLY A 62 2.89 14.81 12.30
N PHE A 63 3.02 13.78 11.47
CA PHE A 63 4.24 12.97 11.45
C PHE A 63 5.38 13.84 10.89
N ARG A 64 5.97 14.70 11.72
CA ARG A 64 7.14 15.52 11.39
C ARG A 64 8.13 15.44 12.54
N LEU A 65 8.74 14.28 12.71
CA LEU A 65 9.93 14.15 13.54
C LEU A 65 11.14 14.38 12.61
N PRO A 66 11.93 15.46 12.82
CA PRO A 66 13.01 15.88 11.91
C PRO A 66 14.05 14.79 11.60
N GLU A 67 14.24 13.85 12.53
CA GLU A 67 15.22 12.76 12.42
C GLU A 67 14.81 11.67 11.43
N TYR A 68 13.54 11.64 10.98
CA TYR A 68 12.99 10.53 10.18
C TYR A 68 12.33 10.99 8.86
N GLU A 69 12.61 12.23 8.42
CA GLU A 69 12.11 12.81 7.16
C GLU A 69 12.43 11.93 5.94
N ILE A 70 13.59 11.25 5.93
CA ILE A 70 13.97 10.35 4.83
C ILE A 70 13.06 9.11 4.78
N ILE A 71 12.81 8.47 5.93
CA ILE A 71 11.94 7.28 6.04
C ILE A 71 10.52 7.66 5.60
N LEU A 72 10.02 8.78 6.10
CA LEU A 72 8.71 9.30 5.76
C LEU A 72 8.58 9.69 4.28
N GLY A 73 9.63 10.29 3.72
CA GLY A 73 9.73 10.65 2.31
C GLY A 73 9.73 9.42 1.40
N LEU A 74 10.51 8.39 1.75
CA LEU A 74 10.51 7.11 1.04
C LEU A 74 9.16 6.40 1.11
N HIS A 75 8.50 6.42 2.28
CA HIS A 75 7.16 5.86 2.45
C HIS A 75 6.15 6.52 1.50
N ARG A 76 6.15 7.86 1.46
CA ARG A 76 5.30 8.64 0.55
C ARG A 76 5.62 8.34 -0.92
N LEU A 77 6.89 8.26 -1.28
CA LEU A 77 7.31 7.96 -2.65
C LEU A 77 6.85 6.58 -3.10
N LEU A 78 7.06 5.55 -2.27
CA LEU A 78 6.62 4.19 -2.55
C LEU A 78 5.10 4.10 -2.68
N GLY A 79 4.35 4.75 -1.78
CA GLY A 79 2.89 4.83 -1.87
C GLY A 79 2.42 5.50 -3.16
N ALA A 80 3.08 6.59 -3.59
CA ALA A 80 2.76 7.26 -4.85
C ALA A 80 3.03 6.36 -6.06
N ILE A 81 4.17 5.65 -6.08
CA ILE A 81 4.50 4.70 -7.13
C ILE A 81 3.43 3.61 -7.22
N VAL A 82 2.99 3.07 -6.08
CA VAL A 82 1.92 2.06 -6.06
C VAL A 82 0.63 2.63 -6.67
N LEU A 83 0.21 3.84 -6.27
CA LEU A 83 -1.00 4.44 -6.82
C LEU A 83 -0.92 4.59 -8.34
N ILE A 84 0.22 5.04 -8.86
CA ILE A 84 0.45 5.13 -10.31
C ILE A 84 0.26 3.75 -10.97
N PHE A 85 0.87 2.70 -10.41
CA PHE A 85 0.71 1.36 -10.96
C PHE A 85 -0.72 0.84 -10.88
N ILE A 86 -1.44 1.10 -9.78
CA ILE A 86 -2.86 0.73 -9.66
C ILE A 86 -3.68 1.45 -10.74
N ILE A 87 -3.46 2.75 -10.93
CA ILE A 87 -4.15 3.54 -11.97
C ILE A 87 -3.85 2.96 -13.35
N LEU A 88 -2.59 2.67 -13.66
CA LEU A 88 -2.20 2.05 -14.94
C LEU A 88 -2.85 0.68 -15.12
N PHE A 89 -2.99 -0.11 -14.06
CA PHE A 89 -3.61 -1.43 -14.08
C PHE A 89 -5.12 -1.36 -14.36
N VAL A 90 -5.81 -0.42 -13.72
CA VAL A 90 -7.25 -0.19 -13.89
C VAL A 90 -7.55 0.45 -15.25
N ALA A 91 -6.83 1.51 -15.62
CA ALA A 91 -7.06 2.28 -16.84
C ALA A 91 -6.72 1.46 -18.09
N ASN A 92 -5.61 0.72 -18.09
CA ASN A 92 -5.11 0.09 -19.31
C ASN A 92 -5.55 -1.36 -19.48
N ARG A 93 -6.75 -1.72 -18.96
CA ARG A 93 -7.43 -3.02 -19.07
C ARG A 93 -6.54 -4.12 -19.70
N TRP A 94 -5.62 -4.67 -18.92
CA TRP A 94 -4.85 -5.90 -19.26
C TRP A 94 -3.55 -5.75 -20.08
N ARG A 95 -3.23 -4.61 -20.71
CA ARG A 95 -1.98 -4.49 -21.51
C ARG A 95 -0.70 -4.46 -20.66
N PHE A 96 -0.80 -3.99 -19.41
CA PHE A 96 0.26 -4.01 -18.40
C PHE A 96 0.24 -5.24 -17.48
N LYS A 97 -0.63 -6.24 -17.69
CA LYS A 97 -0.68 -7.46 -16.86
C LYS A 97 0.42 -8.48 -17.18
N LYS A 98 1.54 -8.05 -17.77
CA LYS A 98 2.71 -8.93 -17.90
C LYS A 98 3.25 -9.21 -16.49
N LYS A 99 3.69 -10.46 -16.27
CA LYS A 99 4.22 -10.93 -14.99
C LYS A 99 5.16 -9.92 -14.32
N VAL A 100 6.10 -9.36 -15.08
CA VAL A 100 7.07 -8.37 -14.61
C VAL A 100 6.43 -7.16 -13.92
N HIS A 101 5.36 -6.58 -14.48
CA HIS A 101 4.71 -5.41 -13.87
C HIS A 101 3.95 -5.80 -12.59
N MET A 102 3.30 -6.96 -12.57
CA MET A 102 2.64 -7.46 -11.36
C MET A 102 3.65 -7.72 -10.24
N ASP A 103 4.82 -8.28 -10.59
CA ASP A 103 5.91 -8.52 -9.65
C ASP A 103 6.46 -7.18 -9.12
N ILE A 104 6.63 -6.17 -9.98
CA ILE A 104 7.04 -4.81 -9.56
C ILE A 104 6.02 -4.22 -8.58
N VAL A 105 4.72 -4.29 -8.86
CA VAL A 105 3.68 -3.78 -7.95
C VAL A 105 3.73 -4.49 -6.60
N ALA A 106 3.88 -5.82 -6.61
CA ALA A 106 3.99 -6.60 -5.39
C ALA A 106 5.23 -6.22 -4.57
N VAL A 107 6.38 -6.03 -5.22
CA VAL A 107 7.62 -5.58 -4.57
C VAL A 107 7.45 -4.16 -4.01
N CYS A 108 6.95 -3.21 -4.81
CA CYS A 108 6.70 -1.85 -4.36
C CYS A 108 5.74 -1.82 -3.16
N TRP A 109 4.68 -2.63 -3.20
CA TRP A 109 3.75 -2.74 -2.08
C TRP A 109 4.39 -3.33 -0.83
N THR A 110 5.20 -4.38 -0.99
CA THR A 110 5.92 -5.00 0.12
C THR A 110 6.89 -4.01 0.77
N LEU A 111 7.67 -3.28 -0.03
CA LEU A 111 8.56 -2.24 0.47
C LEU A 111 7.80 -1.10 1.14
N ASN A 112 6.67 -0.67 0.57
CA ASN A 112 5.80 0.34 1.18
C ASN A 112 5.26 -0.13 2.53
N PHE A 113 4.82 -1.39 2.62
CA PHE A 113 4.32 -1.97 3.86
C PHE A 113 5.43 -2.06 4.94
N MET A 114 6.63 -2.52 4.57
CA MET A 114 7.78 -2.54 5.48
C MET A 114 8.13 -1.14 6.00
N MET A 115 8.03 -0.13 5.13
CA MET A 115 8.23 1.26 5.52
C MET A 115 7.10 1.75 6.44
N GLY A 116 5.85 1.31 6.21
CA GLY A 116 4.72 1.57 7.09
C GLY A 116 4.91 1.01 8.50
N ILE A 117 5.50 -0.19 8.62
CA ILE A 117 5.91 -0.76 9.91
C ILE A 117 6.97 0.11 10.57
N ALA A 118 8.01 0.54 9.82
CA ALA A 118 9.04 1.42 10.36
C ALA A 118 8.45 2.75 10.87
N VAL A 119 7.59 3.40 10.08
CA VAL A 119 6.89 4.63 10.48
C VAL A 119 6.05 4.41 11.73
N TYR A 120 5.33 3.28 11.82
CA TYR A 120 4.55 2.92 13.00
C TYR A 120 5.41 2.83 14.26
N LEU A 121 6.48 2.04 14.21
CA LEU A 121 7.39 1.81 15.34
C LEU A 121 8.10 3.08 15.82
N ILE A 122 8.32 4.05 14.92
CA ILE A 122 8.94 5.35 15.27
C ILE A 122 7.92 6.31 15.90
N SER A 123 6.65 6.16 15.57
CA SER A 123 5.58 7.08 15.99
C SER A 123 4.80 6.66 17.23
N SER A 124 5.02 5.42 17.67
CA SER A 124 4.35 4.76 18.80
C SER A 124 5.27 4.74 20.00
#